data_AF-A0A7K4GUD4-F1
#
_entry.id   AF-A0A7K4GUD4-F1
#
_cell.length_a   1.000
_cell.length_b   1.000
_cell.length_c   1.000
_cell.angle_alpha   90.00
_cell.angle_beta   90.00
_cell.angle_gamma   90.00
#
_symmetry.space_group_name_H-M   'P 1'
#
loop_
_entity.id
_entity.type
_entity.pdbx_description
1 polymer ?
#
loop_
_entity_poly.entity_id
_entity_poly.type
_entity_poly.pdbx_seq_one_letter_code
_entity_poly.pdbx_strand_id
1 'polypeptide(L)'
;MRQSGSVRLSLIWRSKLKNPEISDSLAIGQKYAGDIRIVMFVILNEGYEFNDDLKDKIKSVIREKTSPRHVPKLIFQVPPEGIPYTFSGKKVEIAITKFIHGISVANRSALRNPESLDFYEEIKEELK
;
A
#
# COMPACT_ATOMS: atom_id res chain seq x y z
N MET A 1 27.71 3.10 5.24
CA MET A 1 26.55 3.68 4.53
C MET A 1 25.32 2.79 4.78
N ARG A 2 24.57 3.05 5.85
CA ARG A 2 23.37 2.29 6.22
C ARG A 2 22.25 3.28 6.47
N GLN A 3 21.38 3.47 5.49
CA GLN A 3 20.03 3.95 5.75
C GLN A 3 19.09 2.99 5.05
N SER A 4 18.84 1.86 5.72
CA SER A 4 17.60 1.10 5.55
C SER A 4 16.47 1.94 6.15
N GLY A 5 16.17 3.07 5.51
CA GLY A 5 15.08 3.96 5.88
C GLY A 5 13.77 3.37 5.38
N SER A 6 13.39 2.21 5.91
CA SER A 6 11.99 1.79 5.85
C SER A 6 11.23 2.72 6.77
N VAL A 7 10.90 3.93 6.26
CA VAL A 7 9.85 4.73 6.87
C VAL A 7 8.61 3.87 6.72
N ARG A 8 8.19 3.27 7.83
CA ARG A 8 7.01 2.42 7.91
C ARG A 8 5.80 3.32 7.68
N LEU A 9 5.47 3.58 6.42
CA LEU A 9 4.38 4.46 6.00
C LEU A 9 3.03 3.99 6.59
N SER A 10 2.90 2.71 6.95
CA SER A 10 1.76 2.20 7.71
C SER A 10 1.50 2.91 9.05
N LEU A 11 2.51 3.54 9.67
CA LEU A 11 2.32 4.31 10.91
C LEU A 11 1.74 5.71 10.68
N ILE A 12 1.94 6.31 9.50
CA ILE A 12 1.44 7.65 9.18
C ILE A 12 -0.09 7.63 9.02
N TRP A 13 -0.63 6.51 8.53
CA TRP A 13 -2.07 6.28 8.37
C TRP A 13 -2.77 5.68 9.60
N ARG A 14 -2.03 5.30 10.64
CA ARG A 14 -2.63 4.79 11.89
C ARG A 14 -3.29 5.90 12.72
N SER A 15 -3.03 7.17 12.39
CA SER A 15 -3.95 8.24 12.78
C SER A 15 -5.23 8.01 11.99
N LYS A 16 -6.34 7.75 12.69
CA LYS A 16 -7.73 7.87 12.20
C LYS A 16 -7.91 9.22 11.50
N LEU A 17 -7.38 9.32 10.28
CA LEU A 17 -7.60 10.42 9.38
C LEU A 17 -9.10 10.39 9.15
N LYS A 18 -9.74 11.54 9.33
CA LYS A 18 -11.18 11.78 9.09
C LYS A 18 -11.49 11.68 7.59
N ASN A 19 -11.13 10.56 6.97
CA ASN A 19 -11.42 10.23 5.60
C ASN A 19 -12.46 9.11 5.65
N PRO A 20 -13.76 9.46 5.71
CA PRO A 20 -14.81 8.46 5.73
C PRO A 20 -14.81 7.60 4.45
N GLU A 21 -14.04 7.96 3.43
CA GLU A 21 -13.90 7.22 2.18
C GLU A 21 -13.02 5.98 2.29
N ILE A 22 -11.99 5.97 3.16
CA ILE A 22 -10.97 4.91 3.20
C ILE A 22 -11.15 4.08 4.48
N SER A 23 -11.47 2.80 4.33
CA SER A 23 -11.57 1.85 5.44
C SER A 23 -10.19 1.38 5.89
N ASP A 24 -9.29 1.17 4.93
CA ASP A 24 -7.94 0.67 5.20
C ASP A 24 -6.95 1.05 4.09
N SER A 25 -5.65 1.02 4.40
CA SER A 25 -4.61 1.35 3.43
C SER A 25 -3.26 0.73 3.73
N LEU A 26 -2.45 0.55 2.69
CA LEU A 26 -1.08 0.05 2.79
C LEU A 26 -0.20 0.81 1.82
N ALA A 27 0.94 1.31 2.29
CA ALA A 27 1.91 1.98 1.44
C ALA A 27 3.25 1.25 1.50
N ILE A 28 3.89 1.11 0.35
CA ILE A 28 5.19 0.47 0.19
C ILE A 28 6.16 1.37 -0.56
N GLY A 29 7.45 1.23 -0.28
CA GLY A 29 8.51 1.76 -1.11
C GLY A 29 8.87 0.73 -2.19
N GLN A 30 8.70 1.10 -3.45
CA GLN A 30 9.06 0.29 -4.60
C GLN A 30 10.32 0.83 -5.25
N LYS A 31 11.30 -0.04 -5.53
CA LYS A 31 12.45 0.33 -6.36
C LYS A 31 11.99 0.47 -7.81
N TYR A 32 12.18 1.63 -8.41
CA TYR A 32 11.75 1.94 -9.77
C TYR A 32 12.71 2.94 -10.42
N ALA A 33 13.18 2.64 -11.64
CA ALA A 33 14.08 3.50 -12.42
C ALA A 33 15.32 4.04 -11.65
N GLY A 34 15.90 3.23 -10.77
CA GLY A 34 17.08 3.61 -9.97
C GLY A 34 16.79 4.42 -8.70
N ASP A 35 15.52 4.71 -8.40
CA ASP A 35 15.08 5.40 -7.18
C ASP A 35 13.98 4.59 -6.44
N ILE A 36 13.43 5.14 -5.37
CA ILE A 36 12.29 4.58 -4.62
C ILE A 36 11.05 5.44 -4.87
N ARG A 37 10.01 4.85 -5.47
CA ARG A 37 8.67 5.45 -5.54
C ARG A 37 7.78 4.89 -4.44
N ILE A 38 6.86 5.70 -3.93
CA ILE A 38 5.81 5.21 -3.03
C ILE A 38 4.62 4.73 -3.85
N VAL A 39 4.17 3.51 -3.58
CA VAL A 39 2.93 2.93 -4.09
C VAL A 39 1.99 2.74 -2.91
N MET A 40 0.76 3.21 -3.05
CA MET A 40 -0.26 3.13 -2.02
C MET A 40 -1.47 2.32 -2.51
N PHE A 41 -1.97 1.46 -1.64
CA PHE A 41 -3.14 0.63 -1.82
C PHE A 41 -4.20 1.07 -0.83
N VAL A 42 -5.45 1.23 -1.27
CA VAL A 42 -6.57 1.67 -0.44
C VAL A 42 -7.76 0.74 -0.57
N ILE A 43 -8.39 0.43 0.56
CA ILE A 43 -9.73 -0.15 0.61
C ILE A 43 -10.68 1.00 0.93
N LEU A 44 -11.74 1.14 0.13
CA LEU A 44 -12.76 2.15 0.37
C LEU A 44 -13.86 1.62 1.31
N ASN A 45 -14.51 2.53 2.02
CA ASN A 45 -15.78 2.23 2.67
C ASN A 45 -16.89 2.11 1.60
N GLU A 46 -17.96 1.41 1.94
CA GLU A 46 -19.13 1.29 1.07
C GLU A 46 -19.72 2.66 0.71
N GLY A 47 -20.20 2.79 -0.53
CA GLY A 47 -20.79 4.03 -1.05
C GLY A 47 -19.79 5.07 -1.54
N TYR A 48 -18.49 4.79 -1.51
CA TYR A 48 -17.45 5.66 -2.06
C TYR A 48 -16.84 5.08 -3.32
N GLU A 49 -16.50 5.96 -4.27
CA GLU A 49 -15.89 5.61 -5.54
C GLU A 49 -14.40 6.00 -5.56
N PHE A 50 -13.60 5.17 -6.23
CA PHE A 50 -12.19 5.50 -6.46
C PHE A 50 -12.04 6.37 -7.71
N ASN A 51 -11.86 7.67 -7.50
CA ASN A 51 -11.74 8.66 -8.56
C ASN A 51 -10.51 9.56 -8.36
N ASP A 52 -10.25 10.45 -9.33
CA ASP A 52 -9.07 11.32 -9.29
C ASP A 52 -9.15 12.37 -8.17
N ASP A 53 -10.35 12.86 -7.84
CA ASP A 53 -10.57 13.76 -6.70
C ASP A 53 -10.10 13.12 -5.39
N LEU A 54 -10.42 11.84 -5.18
CA LEU A 54 -9.98 11.09 -4.01
C LEU A 54 -8.45 10.88 -4.01
N LYS A 55 -7.86 10.59 -5.17
CA LYS A 55 -6.38 10.46 -5.28
C LYS A 55 -5.69 11.76 -4.93
N ASP A 56 -6.21 12.89 -5.39
CA ASP A 56 -5.61 14.20 -5.14
C ASP A 56 -5.80 14.64 -3.68
N LYS A 57 -6.96 14.34 -3.09
CA LYS A 57 -7.19 14.47 -1.64
C LYS A 57 -6.16 13.67 -0.84
N ILE A 58 -5.94 12.39 -1.17
CA ILE A 58 -4.94 11.54 -0.51
C ILE A 58 -3.54 12.16 -0.62
N LYS A 59 -3.13 12.60 -1.81
CA LYS A 59 -1.81 13.21 -2.04
C LYS A 59 -1.64 14.51 -1.25
N SER A 60 -2.66 15.37 -1.19
CA SER A 60 -2.60 16.62 -0.42
C SER A 60 -2.41 16.35 1.07
N VAL A 61 -3.23 15.47 1.63
CA VAL A 61 -3.15 15.10 3.05
C VAL A 61 -1.78 14.52 3.41
N ILE A 62 -1.22 13.65 2.56
CA ILE A 62 0.13 13.12 2.80
C ILE A 62 1.17 14.22 2.70
N ARG A 63 1.10 15.08 1.67
CA ARG A 63 2.05 16.18 1.47
C ARG A 63 2.07 17.18 2.62
N GLU A 64 0.92 17.46 3.23
CA GLU A 64 0.80 18.35 4.39
C GLU A 64 1.44 17.76 5.64
N LYS A 65 1.37 16.43 5.81
CA LYS A 65 1.83 15.74 7.02
C LYS A 65 3.24 15.17 6.92
N THR A 66 3.80 15.13 5.71
CA THR A 66 5.05 14.42 5.42
C THR A 66 5.86 15.15 4.37
N SER A 67 7.12 14.72 4.14
CA SER A 67 7.91 15.31 3.06
C SER A 67 7.44 14.83 1.67
N PRO A 68 7.68 15.60 0.59
CA PRO A 68 7.26 15.25 -0.78
C PRO A 68 7.68 13.85 -1.26
N ARG A 69 8.77 13.29 -0.69
CA ARG A 69 9.24 11.93 -1.00
C ARG A 69 8.29 10.82 -0.52
N HIS A 70 7.42 11.12 0.43
CA HIS A 70 6.43 10.17 0.94
C HIS A 70 5.09 10.24 0.19
N VAL A 71 4.92 11.21 -0.71
CA VAL A 71 3.69 11.32 -1.51
C VAL A 71 3.65 10.16 -2.52
N PRO A 72 2.59 9.34 -2.53
CA PRO A 72 2.43 8.24 -3.46
C PRO A 72 2.49 8.70 -4.91
N LYS A 73 3.30 8.01 -5.69
CA LYS A 73 3.34 8.17 -7.15
C LYS A 73 2.21 7.38 -7.80
N LEU A 74 1.88 6.22 -7.23
CA LEU A 74 0.77 5.37 -7.66
C LEU A 74 -0.17 5.13 -6.48
N ILE A 75 -1.47 5.14 -6.76
CA ILE A 75 -2.53 4.82 -5.80
C ILE A 75 -3.48 3.86 -6.50
N PHE A 76 -3.73 2.71 -5.88
CA PHE A 76 -4.64 1.68 -6.37
C PHE A 76 -5.73 1.40 -5.34
N GLN A 77 -6.97 1.24 -5.81
CA GLN A 77 -7.99 0.59 -5.02
C GLN A 77 -7.75 -0.91 -5.03
N VAL A 78 -7.82 -1.54 -3.85
CA VAL A 78 -7.75 -2.99 -3.68
C VAL A 78 -9.11 -3.52 -3.20
N PRO A 79 -9.40 -4.82 -3.40
CA PRO A 79 -10.58 -5.44 -2.80
C PRO A 79 -10.50 -5.41 -1.25
N PRO A 80 -11.62 -5.66 -0.53
CA PRO A 80 -11.64 -5.67 0.93
C PRO A 80 -10.60 -6.59 1.58
N GLU A 81 -10.25 -7.70 0.92
CA GLU A 81 -9.21 -8.63 1.39
C GLU A 81 -7.82 -8.33 0.81
N GLY A 82 -7.67 -7.28 0.00
CA GLY A 82 -6.44 -7.01 -0.75
C GLY A 82 -5.26 -6.52 0.09
N ILE A 83 -5.44 -6.25 1.39
CA ILE A 83 -4.32 -5.91 2.27
C ILE A 83 -3.89 -7.17 3.05
N PRO A 84 -2.64 -7.65 2.91
CA PRO A 84 -2.19 -8.88 3.57
C PRO A 84 -1.95 -8.66 5.06
N TYR A 85 -2.43 -9.61 5.86
CA TYR A 85 -2.34 -9.62 7.32
C TYR A 85 -1.70 -10.89 7.86
N THR A 86 -0.98 -10.79 8.98
CA THR A 86 -0.64 -11.96 9.80
C THR A 86 -1.88 -12.42 10.59
N PHE A 87 -1.83 -13.64 11.14
CA PHE A 87 -2.88 -14.12 12.07
C PHE A 87 -3.06 -13.22 13.31
N SER A 88 -2.02 -12.49 13.72
CA SER A 88 -2.11 -11.48 14.79
C SER A 88 -2.71 -10.14 14.35
N GLY A 89 -3.19 -10.03 13.10
CA GLY A 89 -3.79 -8.82 12.54
C GLY A 89 -2.79 -7.71 12.16
N LYS A 90 -1.50 -8.02 11.98
CA LYS A 90 -0.50 -7.04 11.55
C LYS A 90 -0.39 -7.01 10.01
N LYS A 91 -0.39 -5.82 9.41
CA LYS A 91 -0.15 -5.64 7.96
C LYS A 91 1.23 -6.16 7.55
N VAL A 92 1.31 -6.77 6.36
CA VAL A 92 2.53 -7.41 5.83
C VAL A 92 3.00 -6.75 4.54
N GLU A 93 3.58 -5.56 4.65
CA GLU A 93 4.17 -4.79 3.53
C GLU A 93 5.18 -5.59 2.70
N ILE A 94 5.96 -6.44 3.38
CA ILE A 94 7.04 -7.22 2.75
C ILE A 94 6.51 -8.30 1.81
N ALA A 95 5.29 -8.79 2.01
CA ALA A 95 4.69 -9.79 1.12
C ALA A 95 4.47 -9.20 -0.27
N ILE A 96 3.88 -8.01 -0.34
CA ILE A 96 3.66 -7.29 -1.61
C ILE A 96 4.98 -6.83 -2.21
N THR A 97 5.91 -6.32 -1.40
CA THR A 97 7.21 -5.87 -1.90
C THR A 97 7.98 -7.03 -2.58
N LYS A 98 7.96 -8.22 -1.97
CA LYS A 98 8.55 -9.43 -2.58
C LYS A 98 7.81 -9.84 -3.85
N PHE A 99 6.48 -9.86 -3.77
CA PHE A 99 5.61 -10.24 -4.87
C PHE A 99 5.88 -9.40 -6.14
N ILE A 100 5.89 -8.06 -5.99
CA ILE A 100 6.14 -7.12 -7.09
C ILE A 100 7.50 -7.34 -7.74
N HIS A 101 8.53 -7.66 -6.94
CA HIS A 101 9.87 -7.96 -7.46
C HIS A 101 10.01 -9.39 -8.00
N GLY A 102 8.91 -10.16 -8.12
CA GLY A 102 8.94 -11.54 -8.59
C GLY A 102 9.66 -12.51 -7.64
N ILE A 103 9.87 -12.11 -6.39
CA ILE A 103 10.47 -12.96 -5.37
C ILE A 103 9.37 -13.85 -4.81
N SER A 104 9.58 -15.17 -4.84
CA SER A 104 8.62 -16.12 -4.26
C SER A 104 8.25 -15.75 -2.83
N VAL A 105 6.95 -15.56 -2.61
CA VAL A 105 6.40 -15.34 -1.27
C VAL A 105 6.32 -16.71 -0.60
N ALA A 106 7.44 -17.15 -0.03
CA ALA A 106 7.66 -18.50 0.49
C ALA A 106 6.65 -18.97 1.57
N ASN A 107 5.73 -18.12 2.03
CA ASN A 107 4.83 -18.45 3.12
C ASN A 107 3.46 -17.77 2.94
N ARG A 108 2.80 -17.99 1.79
CA ARG A 108 1.39 -17.60 1.61
C ARG A 108 0.52 -18.09 2.77
N SER A 109 0.75 -19.32 3.23
CA SER A 109 0.10 -19.94 4.39
C SER A 109 0.34 -19.24 5.74
N ALA A 110 1.34 -18.35 5.84
CA ALA A 110 1.57 -17.55 7.04
C ALA A 110 0.74 -16.25 7.08
N LEU A 111 0.06 -15.92 5.98
CA LEU A 111 -0.91 -14.84 5.91
C LEU A 111 -2.27 -15.36 6.36
N ARG A 112 -3.02 -14.52 7.07
CA ARG A 112 -4.41 -14.78 7.44
C ARG A 112 -5.32 -14.83 6.21
N ASN A 113 -5.01 -13.99 5.22
CA ASN A 113 -5.73 -13.81 3.97
C ASN A 113 -4.76 -13.94 2.78
N PRO A 114 -4.30 -15.17 2.44
CA PRO A 114 -3.37 -15.40 1.34
C PRO A 114 -3.88 -14.91 -0.03
N GLU A 115 -5.19 -14.95 -0.25
CA GLU A 115 -5.92 -14.47 -1.44
C GLU A 115 -5.72 -12.97 -1.70
N SER A 116 -5.30 -12.21 -0.68
CA SER A 116 -4.90 -10.81 -0.83
C SER A 116 -3.87 -10.63 -1.94
N LEU A 117 -3.02 -11.63 -2.18
CA LEU A 117 -1.94 -11.58 -3.17
C LEU A 117 -2.41 -11.73 -4.61
N ASP A 118 -3.61 -12.27 -4.85
CA ASP A 118 -4.10 -12.57 -6.20
C ASP A 118 -4.36 -11.27 -6.97
N PHE A 119 -4.91 -10.25 -6.29
CA PHE A 119 -5.04 -8.91 -6.87
C PHE A 119 -3.71 -8.34 -7.38
N TYR A 120 -2.61 -8.58 -6.65
CA TYR A 120 -1.30 -8.06 -7.06
C TYR A 120 -0.74 -8.81 -8.27
N GLU A 121 -1.14 -10.07 -8.50
CA GLU A 121 -0.85 -10.79 -9.75
C GLU A 121 -1.46 -10.08 -10.96
N GLU A 122 -2.72 -9.63 -10.84
CA GLU A 122 -3.46 -8.94 -11.90
C GLU A 122 -2.82 -7.59 -12.27
N ILE A 123 -2.48 -6.78 -11.26
CA ILE A 123 -1.91 -5.44 -11.49
C ILE A 123 -0.39 -5.42 -11.61
N LYS A 124 0.26 -6.59 -11.66
CA LYS A 124 1.73 -6.70 -11.67
C LYS A 124 2.37 -5.93 -12.82
N GLU A 125 1.73 -5.91 -13.98
CA GLU A 125 2.22 -5.19 -15.16
C GLU A 125 2.18 -3.66 -14.97
N GLU A 126 1.15 -3.15 -14.30
CA GLU A 126 1.03 -1.72 -13.95
C GLU A 126 2.07 -1.28 -12.91
N LEU A 127 2.58 -2.25 -12.14
CA LEU A 127 3.61 -2.04 -11.15
C LEU A 127 5.03 -2.18 -11.71
N LYS A 128 5.23 -2.54 -12.98
CA LYS A 128 6.58 -2.58 -13.56
C LYS A 128 7.21 -1.19 -13.72
#